data_AF-A0A7W0KP86-F1
#
_entry.id   AF-A0A7W0KP86-F1
#
_cell.length_a   1.000
_cell.length_b   1.000
_cell.length_c   1.000
_cell.angle_alpha   90.00
_cell.angle_beta   90.00
_cell.angle_gamma   90.00
#
_symmetry.space_group_name_H-M   'P 1'
#
loop_
_entity.id
_entity.type
_entity.pdbx_description
1 polymer ?
#
loop_
_entity_poly.entity_id
_entity_poly.type
_entity_poly.pdbx_seq_one_letter_code
_entity_poly.pdbx_strand_id
1 'polypeptide(L)'
;MPITDESRYHLHQRLEAVLGPQEATVLMEHLPPVGWADVATKRDLDHLASQLRLEAAATESRLQASLTEVEAGIRTGMASSEQGIRSDVAAMEKGIRGEMATMDSGIRADMAAMDSGIRGDMASMEKGIRGDMATMDSGIRAGMAAMEQSFWAEVRRLDNGVATLSLDLHKELRQMQARLLGAFLTLAGILIALSVFPRP
;
A
#
# COMPACT_ATOMS: atom_id res chain seq x y z
N MET A 1 -98.09 -0.28 11.83
CA MET A 1 -98.57 -1.14 12.92
C MET A 1 -98.36 -2.58 12.46
N PRO A 2 -97.44 -3.33 13.10
CA PRO A 2 -97.17 -4.70 12.70
C PRO A 2 -98.46 -5.53 12.91
N ILE A 3 -98.81 -6.38 11.94
CA ILE A 3 -99.92 -7.32 12.13
C ILE A 3 -99.43 -8.36 13.13
N THR A 4 -100.00 -8.36 14.34
CA THR A 4 -99.68 -9.36 15.36
C THR A 4 -100.31 -10.70 14.98
N ASP A 5 -99.73 -11.83 15.42
CA ASP A 5 -100.30 -13.17 15.19
C ASP A 5 -101.75 -13.26 15.69
N GLU A 6 -102.07 -12.57 16.79
CA GLU A 6 -103.42 -12.44 17.33
C GLU A 6 -104.38 -11.72 16.37
N SER A 7 -103.91 -10.66 15.70
CA SER A 7 -104.70 -9.93 14.70
C SER A 7 -104.91 -10.76 13.42
N ARG A 8 -103.92 -11.57 12.99
CA ARG A 8 -104.04 -12.52 11.88
C ARG A 8 -105.06 -13.61 12.19
N TYR A 9 -104.99 -14.16 13.40
CA TYR A 9 -105.88 -15.22 13.85
C TYR A 9 -107.34 -14.75 13.91
N HIS A 10 -107.58 -13.57 14.49
CA HIS A 10 -108.91 -12.98 14.55
C HIS A 10 -109.47 -12.65 13.15
N LEU A 11 -108.62 -12.24 12.20
CA LEU A 11 -109.02 -12.03 10.80
C LEU A 11 -109.41 -13.34 10.09
N HIS A 12 -108.65 -14.42 10.29
CA HIS A 12 -108.95 -15.75 9.72
C HIS A 12 -110.31 -16.26 10.19
N GLN A 13 -110.61 -16.18 11.49
CA GLN A 13 -111.92 -16.59 12.04
C GLN A 13 -113.10 -15.82 11.43
N ARG A 14 -112.93 -14.50 11.21
CA ARG A 14 -113.99 -13.68 10.59
C ARG A 14 -114.16 -13.97 9.10
N LEU A 15 -113.08 -14.29 8.38
CA LEU A 15 -113.15 -14.68 6.98
C LEU A 15 -113.78 -16.06 6.81
N GLU A 16 -113.48 -17.00 7.69
CA GLU A 16 -114.05 -18.35 7.69
C GLU A 16 -115.57 -18.33 7.87
N ALA A 17 -116.09 -17.48 8.76
CA ALA A 17 -117.53 -17.33 8.99
C ALA A 17 -118.31 -16.75 7.78
N VAL A 18 -117.64 -16.03 6.88
CA VAL A 18 -118.31 -15.32 5.75
C VAL A 18 -118.08 -16.03 4.41
N LEU A 19 -116.88 -16.55 4.17
CA LEU A 19 -116.47 -17.13 2.89
C LEU A 19 -116.37 -18.66 2.91
N GLY A 20 -116.26 -19.26 4.10
CA GLY A 20 -116.00 -20.69 4.27
C GLY A 20 -114.54 -20.99 4.68
N PRO A 21 -114.28 -22.16 5.29
CA PRO A 21 -112.97 -22.51 5.86
C PRO A 21 -111.86 -22.64 4.82
N GLN A 22 -112.18 -23.12 3.62
CA GLN A 22 -111.19 -23.34 2.56
C GLN A 22 -110.76 -22.01 1.94
N GLU A 23 -111.74 -21.16 1.59
CA GLU A 23 -111.54 -19.85 0.98
C GLU A 23 -110.78 -18.89 1.90
N ALA A 24 -111.11 -18.90 3.21
CA ALA A 24 -110.41 -18.09 4.21
C ALA A 24 -108.94 -18.52 4.39
N THR A 25 -108.67 -19.81 4.36
CA THR A 25 -107.30 -20.35 4.48
C THR A 25 -106.45 -19.94 3.28
N VAL A 26 -106.97 -20.09 2.06
CA VAL A 26 -106.27 -19.68 0.83
C VAL A 26 -105.94 -18.17 0.85
N LEU A 27 -106.88 -17.32 1.26
CA LEU A 27 -106.62 -15.88 1.38
C LEU A 27 -105.57 -15.55 2.45
N MET A 28 -105.58 -16.26 3.58
CA MET A 28 -104.59 -16.07 4.65
C MET A 28 -103.20 -16.62 4.29
N GLU A 29 -103.12 -17.62 3.40
CA GLU A 29 -101.87 -18.12 2.81
C GLU A 29 -101.26 -17.11 1.82
N HIS A 30 -102.09 -16.30 1.15
CA HIS A 30 -101.63 -15.28 0.21
C HIS A 30 -101.19 -13.98 0.89
N LEU A 31 -101.55 -13.78 2.16
CA LEU A 31 -101.06 -12.66 2.96
C LEU A 31 -99.66 -12.98 3.50
N PRO A 32 -98.69 -12.05 3.36
CA PRO A 32 -97.36 -12.26 3.90
C PRO A 32 -97.41 -12.53 5.41
N PRO A 33 -96.47 -13.34 5.94
CA PRO A 33 -96.41 -13.66 7.36
C PRO A 33 -96.02 -12.46 8.24
N VAL A 34 -95.52 -11.39 7.63
CA VAL A 34 -95.17 -10.11 8.26
C VAL A 34 -96.01 -8.97 7.66
N GLY A 35 -96.03 -7.80 8.31
CA GLY A 35 -96.75 -6.65 7.77
C GLY A 35 -96.16 -6.18 6.44
N TRP A 36 -96.98 -5.62 5.56
CA TRP A 36 -96.54 -5.00 4.29
C TRP A 36 -95.55 -3.84 4.47
N ALA A 37 -95.43 -3.30 5.70
CA ALA A 37 -94.44 -2.28 6.04
C ALA A 37 -93.01 -2.86 6.20
N ASP A 38 -92.87 -4.16 6.46
CA ASP A 38 -91.58 -4.82 6.67
C ASP A 38 -91.02 -5.43 5.37
N VAL A 39 -91.84 -5.47 4.31
CA VAL A 39 -91.44 -5.93 2.98
C VAL A 39 -90.81 -4.77 2.21
N ALA A 40 -89.55 -4.94 1.79
CA ALA A 40 -88.86 -3.93 0.98
C ALA A 40 -89.65 -3.58 -0.27
N THR A 41 -89.92 -2.29 -0.45
CA THR A 41 -90.63 -1.78 -1.62
C THR A 41 -89.66 -1.64 -2.80
N LYS A 42 -90.20 -1.53 -4.02
CA LYS A 42 -89.40 -1.20 -5.21
C LYS A 42 -88.58 0.08 -5.01
N ARG A 43 -89.16 1.08 -4.31
CA ARG A 43 -88.49 2.35 -4.02
C ARG A 43 -87.27 2.17 -3.10
N ASP A 44 -87.35 1.27 -2.13
CA ASP A 44 -86.22 0.94 -1.24
C ASP A 44 -85.09 0.27 -2.01
N LEU A 45 -85.45 -0.66 -2.92
CA LEU A 45 -84.49 -1.31 -3.82
C LEU A 45 -83.85 -0.32 -4.81
N ASP A 46 -84.64 0.60 -5.37
CA ASP A 46 -84.14 1.65 -6.27
C ASP A 46 -83.18 2.60 -5.54
N HIS A 47 -83.52 2.97 -4.30
CA HIS A 47 -82.65 3.78 -3.45
C HIS A 47 -81.34 3.04 -3.14
N LEU A 48 -81.40 1.79 -2.69
CA LEU A 48 -80.21 0.98 -2.43
C LEU A 48 -79.36 0.80 -3.70
N ALA A 49 -79.97 0.51 -4.84
CA ALA A 49 -79.27 0.37 -6.12
C ALA A 49 -78.62 1.69 -6.56
N SER A 50 -79.22 2.85 -6.24
CA SER A 50 -78.60 4.15 -6.49
C SER A 50 -77.40 4.39 -5.59
N GLN A 51 -77.49 4.06 -4.29
CA GLN A 51 -76.39 4.18 -3.35
C GLN A 51 -75.21 3.30 -3.73
N LEU A 52 -75.47 2.02 -4.05
CA LEU A 52 -74.43 1.08 -4.48
C LEU A 52 -73.71 1.55 -5.75
N ARG A 53 -74.41 2.16 -6.71
CA ARG A 53 -73.78 2.74 -7.91
C ARG A 53 -72.88 3.91 -7.57
N LEU A 54 -73.30 4.79 -6.65
CA LEU A 54 -72.49 5.92 -6.20
C LEU A 54 -71.25 5.44 -5.44
N GLU A 55 -71.39 4.45 -4.57
CA GLU A 55 -70.27 3.85 -3.85
C GLU A 55 -69.29 3.17 -4.82
N ALA A 56 -69.79 2.40 -5.78
CA ALA A 56 -68.95 1.78 -6.81
C ALA A 56 -68.16 2.85 -7.60
N ALA A 57 -68.82 3.90 -8.08
CA ALA A 57 -68.15 5.00 -8.78
C ALA A 57 -67.11 5.73 -7.90
N ALA A 58 -67.40 5.91 -6.61
CA ALA A 58 -66.46 6.51 -5.66
C ALA A 58 -65.26 5.60 -5.36
N THR A 59 -65.45 4.28 -5.33
CA THR A 59 -64.35 3.32 -5.17
C THR A 59 -63.48 3.27 -6.43
N GLU A 60 -64.09 3.26 -7.61
CA GLU A 60 -63.35 3.30 -8.89
C GLU A 60 -62.50 4.57 -8.98
N SER A 61 -63.06 5.73 -8.65
CA SER A 61 -62.33 7.00 -8.63
C SER A 61 -61.14 6.97 -7.66
N ARG A 62 -61.32 6.37 -6.47
CA ARG A 62 -60.25 6.20 -5.49
C ARG A 62 -59.15 5.25 -5.97
N LEU A 63 -59.51 4.16 -6.65
CA LEU A 63 -58.56 3.23 -7.24
C LEU A 63 -57.75 3.87 -8.37
N GLN A 64 -58.42 4.63 -9.25
CA GLN A 64 -57.74 5.39 -10.30
C GLN A 64 -56.75 6.40 -9.71
N ALA A 65 -57.17 7.17 -8.69
CA ALA A 65 -56.28 8.11 -8.00
C ALA A 65 -55.07 7.40 -7.38
N SER A 66 -55.29 6.28 -6.67
CA SER A 66 -54.20 5.49 -6.07
C SER A 66 -53.23 4.94 -7.12
N LEU A 67 -53.72 4.46 -8.27
CA LEU A 67 -52.87 4.02 -9.37
C LEU A 67 -52.01 5.15 -9.91
N THR A 68 -52.58 6.35 -10.12
CA THR A 68 -51.81 7.50 -10.60
C THR A 68 -50.73 7.95 -9.61
N GLU A 69 -51.01 7.85 -8.31
CA GLU A 69 -50.04 8.15 -7.26
C GLU A 69 -48.89 7.13 -7.25
N VAL A 70 -49.20 5.85 -7.36
CA VAL A 70 -48.20 4.78 -7.45
C VAL A 70 -47.32 4.95 -8.70
N GLU A 71 -47.92 5.23 -9.85
CA GLU A 71 -47.17 5.49 -11.09
C GLU A 71 -46.25 6.71 -10.96
N ALA A 72 -46.72 7.78 -10.33
CA ALA A 72 -45.91 8.96 -10.05
C ALA A 72 -44.75 8.63 -9.10
N GLY A 73 -45.00 7.87 -8.04
CA GLY A 73 -43.99 7.41 -7.08
C GLY A 73 -42.93 6.51 -7.71
N ILE A 74 -43.33 5.60 -8.60
CA ILE A 74 -42.39 4.76 -9.36
C ILE A 74 -41.52 5.64 -10.27
N ARG A 75 -42.13 6.59 -10.99
CA ARG A 75 -41.40 7.49 -11.90
C ARG A 75 -40.37 8.35 -11.15
N THR A 76 -40.73 8.92 -10.00
CA THR A 76 -39.80 9.70 -9.18
C THR A 76 -38.72 8.83 -8.56
N GLY A 77 -39.06 7.63 -8.09
CA GLY A 77 -38.10 6.65 -7.59
C GLY A 77 -37.05 6.28 -8.64
N MET A 78 -37.49 5.97 -9.86
CA MET A 78 -36.58 5.66 -10.97
C MET A 78 -35.66 6.83 -11.32
N ALA A 79 -36.18 8.05 -11.41
CA ALA A 79 -35.38 9.25 -11.68
C ALA A 79 -34.33 9.50 -10.59
N SER A 80 -34.69 9.31 -9.32
CA SER A 80 -33.77 9.43 -8.19
C SER A 80 -32.68 8.36 -8.22
N SER A 81 -33.02 7.11 -8.53
CA SER A 81 -32.04 6.03 -8.67
C SER A 81 -31.08 6.30 -9.83
N GLU A 82 -31.58 6.76 -10.97
CA GLU A 82 -30.76 7.10 -12.13
C GLU A 82 -29.77 8.24 -11.82
N GLN A 83 -30.22 9.27 -11.09
CA GLN A 83 -29.35 10.34 -10.61
C GLN A 83 -28.30 9.84 -9.62
N GLY A 84 -28.67 8.94 -8.70
CA GLY A 84 -27.75 8.30 -7.76
C GLY A 84 -26.64 7.54 -8.50
N ILE A 85 -27.01 6.69 -9.45
CA ILE A 85 -26.06 5.93 -10.27
C ILE A 85 -25.12 6.86 -11.02
N ARG A 86 -25.61 7.96 -11.62
CA ARG A 86 -24.75 8.95 -12.29
C ARG A 86 -23.75 9.60 -11.34
N SER A 87 -24.20 9.94 -10.13
CA SER A 87 -23.33 10.52 -9.10
C SER A 87 -22.23 9.54 -8.68
N ASP A 88 -22.60 8.26 -8.47
CA ASP A 88 -21.66 7.22 -8.08
C ASP A 88 -20.61 6.96 -9.17
N VAL A 89 -21.03 6.89 -10.43
CA VAL A 89 -20.11 6.78 -11.58
C VAL A 89 -19.15 7.96 -11.64
N ALA A 90 -19.64 9.19 -11.51
CA ALA A 90 -18.78 10.38 -11.53
C ALA A 90 -17.79 10.41 -10.35
N ALA A 91 -18.21 9.95 -9.16
CA ALA A 91 -17.33 9.83 -8.00
C ALA A 91 -16.24 8.77 -8.24
N MET A 92 -16.60 7.63 -8.82
CA MET A 92 -15.66 6.56 -9.18
C MET A 92 -14.63 7.03 -10.21
N GLU A 93 -15.05 7.71 -11.29
CA GLU A 93 -14.14 8.27 -12.29
C GLU A 93 -13.15 9.26 -11.69
N LYS A 94 -13.62 10.13 -10.77
CA LYS A 94 -12.76 11.06 -10.04
C LYS A 94 -11.77 10.32 -9.14
N GLY A 95 -12.21 9.27 -8.46
CA GLY A 95 -11.36 8.41 -7.62
C GLY A 95 -10.23 7.78 -8.43
N ILE A 96 -10.58 7.10 -9.52
CA ILE A 96 -9.62 6.46 -10.44
C ILE A 96 -8.61 7.49 -10.98
N ARG A 97 -9.07 8.69 -11.38
CA ARG A 97 -8.17 9.76 -11.83
C ARG A 97 -7.22 10.23 -10.72
N GLY A 98 -7.69 10.32 -9.49
CA GLY A 98 -6.85 10.69 -8.33
C GLY A 98 -5.79 9.63 -8.02
N GLU A 99 -6.17 8.35 -8.08
CA GLU A 99 -5.24 7.22 -7.89
C GLU A 99 -4.15 7.21 -8.97
N MET A 100 -4.52 7.39 -10.24
CA MET A 100 -3.54 7.49 -11.34
C MET A 100 -2.57 8.66 -11.15
N ALA A 101 -3.06 9.85 -10.76
CA ALA A 101 -2.19 11.00 -10.49
C ALA A 101 -1.20 10.73 -9.34
N THR A 102 -1.67 10.05 -8.30
CA THR A 102 -0.83 9.64 -7.16
C THR A 102 0.25 8.66 -7.60
N MET A 103 -0.11 7.65 -8.40
CA MET A 103 0.83 6.67 -8.96
C MET A 103 1.89 7.35 -9.84
N ASP A 104 1.48 8.24 -10.74
CA ASP A 104 2.39 9.02 -11.60
C ASP A 104 3.40 9.84 -10.77
N SER A 105 2.92 10.50 -9.71
CA SER A 105 3.80 11.26 -8.82
C SER A 105 4.78 10.36 -8.06
N GLY A 106 4.32 9.17 -7.63
CA GLY A 106 5.17 8.18 -6.97
C GLY A 106 6.29 7.68 -7.88
N ILE A 107 5.95 7.30 -9.11
CA ILE A 107 6.94 6.85 -10.12
C ILE A 107 7.97 7.94 -10.39
N ARG A 108 7.56 9.22 -10.50
CA ARG A 108 8.50 10.34 -10.67
C ARG A 108 9.42 10.52 -9.48
N ALA A 109 8.91 10.38 -8.26
CA ALA A 109 9.72 10.47 -7.05
C ALA A 109 10.74 9.33 -6.97
N ASP A 110 10.33 8.10 -7.29
CA ASP A 110 11.20 6.93 -7.30
C ASP A 110 12.33 7.08 -8.35
N MET A 111 12.01 7.57 -9.55
CA MET A 111 13.04 7.85 -10.57
C MET A 111 14.03 8.92 -10.12
N ALA A 112 13.56 9.99 -9.47
CA ALA A 112 14.44 11.03 -8.93
C ALA A 112 15.34 10.49 -7.80
N ALA A 113 14.80 9.64 -6.93
CA ALA A 113 15.58 8.99 -5.88
C ALA A 113 16.66 8.06 -6.46
N MET A 114 16.32 7.28 -7.49
CA MET A 114 17.27 6.40 -8.18
C MET A 114 18.40 7.19 -8.84
N ASP A 115 18.07 8.28 -9.55
CA ASP A 115 19.06 9.15 -10.18
C ASP A 115 20.00 9.81 -9.15
N SER A 116 19.45 10.28 -8.02
CA SER A 116 20.26 10.79 -6.91
C SER A 116 21.17 9.71 -6.31
N GLY A 117 20.68 8.47 -6.17
CA GLY A 117 21.46 7.34 -5.69
C GLY A 117 22.65 7.05 -6.60
N ILE A 118 22.42 6.94 -7.91
CA ILE A 118 23.46 6.70 -8.91
C ILE A 118 24.52 7.80 -8.90
N ARG A 119 24.10 9.08 -8.79
CA ARG A 119 25.05 10.20 -8.65
C ARG A 119 25.88 10.10 -7.37
N GLY A 120 25.25 9.71 -6.27
CA GLY A 120 25.94 9.49 -4.99
C GLY A 120 27.00 8.39 -5.10
N ASP A 121 26.64 7.25 -5.70
CA ASP A 121 27.55 6.13 -5.91
C ASP A 121 28.75 6.51 -6.80
N MET A 122 28.50 7.25 -7.89
CA MET A 122 29.58 7.77 -8.75
C MET A 122 30.53 8.71 -8.01
N ALA A 123 30.01 9.63 -7.19
CA ALA A 123 30.83 10.54 -6.40
C ALA A 123 31.68 9.79 -5.34
N SER A 124 31.10 8.75 -4.74
CA SER A 124 31.80 7.90 -3.77
C SER A 124 32.93 7.10 -4.42
N MET A 125 32.67 6.54 -5.61
CA MET A 125 33.67 5.82 -6.40
C MET A 125 34.82 6.74 -6.82
N GLU A 126 34.52 7.94 -7.31
CA GLU A 126 35.55 8.92 -7.70
C GLU A 126 36.44 9.30 -6.50
N LYS A 127 35.82 9.55 -5.34
CA LYS A 127 36.56 9.82 -4.10
C LYS A 127 37.45 8.65 -3.69
N GLY A 128 36.95 7.41 -3.82
CA GLY A 128 37.73 6.20 -3.57
C GLY A 128 38.97 6.11 -4.46
N ILE A 129 38.78 6.26 -5.79
CA ILE A 129 39.87 6.23 -6.77
C ILE A 129 40.91 7.33 -6.48
N ARG A 130 40.48 8.55 -6.14
CA ARG A 130 41.42 9.62 -5.74
C ARG A 130 42.20 9.27 -4.46
N GLY A 131 41.55 8.66 -3.48
CA GLY A 131 42.19 8.19 -2.26
C GLY A 131 43.24 7.11 -2.52
N ASP A 132 42.92 6.14 -3.39
CA ASP A 132 43.83 5.08 -3.78
C ASP A 132 45.04 5.62 -4.53
N MET A 133 44.84 6.58 -5.45
CA MET A 133 45.95 7.25 -6.16
C MET A 133 46.87 8.03 -5.21
N ALA A 134 46.31 8.74 -4.21
CA ALA A 134 47.12 9.45 -3.21
C ALA A 134 47.93 8.48 -2.33
N THR A 135 47.33 7.35 -1.96
CA THR A 135 48.00 6.28 -1.21
C THR A 135 49.13 5.68 -2.03
N MET A 136 48.92 5.45 -3.33
CA MET A 136 49.95 4.94 -4.23
C MET A 136 51.10 5.93 -4.42
N ASP A 137 50.83 7.21 -4.66
CA ASP A 137 51.85 8.25 -4.80
C ASP A 137 52.71 8.38 -3.52
N SER A 138 52.06 8.43 -2.35
CA SER A 138 52.78 8.46 -1.07
C SER A 138 53.63 7.19 -0.85
N GLY A 139 53.11 6.01 -1.21
CA GLY A 139 53.85 4.75 -1.15
C GLY A 139 55.09 4.74 -2.06
N ILE A 140 54.97 5.24 -3.29
CA ILE A 140 56.10 5.38 -4.22
C ILE A 140 57.15 6.33 -3.65
N ARG A 141 56.73 7.50 -3.15
CA ARG A 141 57.66 8.47 -2.53
C ARG A 141 58.40 7.87 -1.33
N ALA A 142 57.68 7.17 -0.46
CA ALA A 142 58.27 6.48 0.69
C ALA A 142 59.27 5.40 0.24
N GLY A 143 58.91 4.61 -0.78
CA GLY A 143 59.79 3.60 -1.37
C GLY A 143 61.08 4.19 -1.94
N MET A 144 60.98 5.31 -2.68
CA MET A 144 62.15 6.02 -3.22
C MET A 144 63.04 6.57 -2.10
N ALA A 145 62.46 7.18 -1.06
CA ALA A 145 63.20 7.69 0.09
C ALA A 145 63.94 6.57 0.85
N ALA A 146 63.30 5.40 1.02
CA ALA A 146 63.92 4.25 1.66
C ALA A 146 65.10 3.70 0.84
N MET A 147 64.97 3.65 -0.49
CA MET A 147 66.03 3.23 -1.40
C MET A 147 67.22 4.21 -1.39
N GLU A 148 66.95 5.52 -1.36
CA GLU A 148 67.99 6.53 -1.25
C GLU A 148 68.74 6.40 0.09
N GLN A 149 68.02 6.21 1.19
CA GLN A 149 68.63 5.98 2.50
C GLN A 149 69.52 4.74 2.54
N SER A 150 69.08 3.63 1.95
CA SER A 150 69.87 2.39 1.90
C SER A 150 71.12 2.55 1.01
N PHE A 151 71.00 3.23 -0.12
CA PHE A 151 72.14 3.57 -0.97
C PHE A 151 73.20 4.37 -0.22
N TRP A 152 72.80 5.44 0.47
CA TRP A 152 73.73 6.26 1.26
C TRP A 152 74.33 5.51 2.45
N ALA A 153 73.58 4.57 3.05
CA ALA A 153 74.12 3.70 4.09
C ALA A 153 75.21 2.78 3.54
N GLU A 154 75.01 2.21 2.34
CA GLU A 154 75.99 1.34 1.70
C GLU A 154 77.24 2.12 1.25
N VAL A 155 77.08 3.31 0.68
CA VAL A 155 78.22 4.19 0.33
C VAL A 155 79.04 4.51 1.58
N ARG A 156 78.40 4.86 2.70
CA ARG A 156 79.10 5.08 3.99
C ARG A 156 79.80 3.83 4.49
N ARG A 157 79.18 2.66 4.33
CA ARG A 157 79.79 1.37 4.71
C ARG A 157 81.06 1.10 3.90
N LEU A 158 81.03 1.33 2.59
CA LEU A 158 82.17 1.18 1.70
C LEU A 158 83.30 2.16 2.04
N ASP A 159 82.98 3.43 2.25
CA ASP A 159 83.95 4.47 2.62
C ASP A 159 84.69 4.12 3.92
N ASN A 160 83.93 3.71 4.96
CA ASN A 160 84.51 3.20 6.20
C ASN A 160 85.40 1.97 5.96
N GLY A 161 84.97 1.04 5.09
CA GLY A 161 85.75 -0.13 4.72
C GLY A 161 87.09 0.22 4.07
N VAL A 162 87.09 1.15 3.11
CA VAL A 162 88.31 1.67 2.47
C VAL A 162 89.24 2.32 3.49
N ALA A 163 88.68 3.14 4.39
CA ALA A 163 89.45 3.76 5.47
C ALA A 163 90.12 2.72 6.37
N THR A 164 89.40 1.66 6.76
CA THR A 164 89.97 0.57 7.55
C THR A 164 91.09 -0.19 6.83
N LEU A 165 90.91 -0.54 5.55
CA LEU A 165 91.92 -1.22 4.74
C LEU A 165 93.20 -0.37 4.60
N SER A 166 93.04 0.93 4.37
CA SER A 166 94.17 1.85 4.31
C SER A 166 94.95 1.87 5.63
N LEU A 167 94.26 1.95 6.77
CA LEU A 167 94.90 1.91 8.09
C LEU A 167 95.63 0.59 8.33
N ASP A 168 95.04 -0.55 7.95
CA ASP A 168 95.66 -1.86 8.14
C ASP A 168 96.86 -2.08 7.23
N LEU A 169 96.80 -1.66 5.96
CA LEU A 169 97.96 -1.64 5.06
C LEU A 169 99.09 -0.76 5.62
N HIS A 170 98.77 0.42 6.13
CA HIS A 170 99.76 1.31 6.76
C HIS A 170 100.39 0.70 8.02
N LYS A 171 99.65 -0.12 8.77
CA LYS A 171 100.19 -0.86 9.93
C LYS A 171 101.09 -2.00 9.46
N GLU A 172 100.65 -2.82 8.51
CA GLU A 172 101.43 -3.94 7.96
C GLU A 172 102.74 -3.48 7.33
N LEU A 173 102.74 -2.39 6.55
CA LEU A 173 103.96 -1.80 6.00
C LEU A 173 104.92 -1.35 7.10
N ARG A 174 104.42 -0.70 8.16
CA ARG A 174 105.25 -0.31 9.31
C ARG A 174 105.81 -1.52 10.05
N GLN A 175 105.01 -2.57 10.24
CA GLN A 175 105.47 -3.81 10.85
C GLN A 175 106.53 -4.51 9.99
N MET A 176 106.35 -4.54 8.66
CA MET A 176 107.34 -5.10 7.73
C MET A 176 108.64 -4.32 7.76
N GLN A 177 108.59 -2.98 7.73
CA GLN A 177 109.76 -2.13 7.89
C GLN A 177 110.46 -2.38 9.22
N ALA A 178 109.72 -2.48 10.32
CA ALA A 178 110.28 -2.80 11.64
C ALA A 178 110.94 -4.19 11.68
N ARG A 179 110.32 -5.20 11.05
CA ARG A 179 110.88 -6.56 10.93
C ARG A 179 112.14 -6.58 10.06
N LEU A 180 112.15 -5.90 8.92
CA LEU A 180 113.33 -5.80 8.04
C LEU A 180 114.47 -5.06 8.71
N LEU A 181 114.22 -3.94 9.38
CA LEU A 181 115.21 -3.22 10.17
C LEU A 181 115.75 -4.09 11.31
N GLY A 182 114.88 -4.79 12.03
CA GLY A 182 115.28 -5.76 13.05
C GLY A 182 116.16 -6.89 12.50
N ALA A 183 115.79 -7.50 11.38
CA ALA A 183 116.56 -8.55 10.71
C ALA A 183 117.91 -8.05 10.19
N PHE A 184 117.96 -6.82 9.67
CA PHE A 184 119.21 -6.19 9.24
C PHE A 184 120.14 -5.93 10.43
N LEU A 185 119.61 -5.43 11.53
CA LEU A 185 120.36 -5.20 12.78
C LEU A 185 120.88 -6.52 13.38
N THR A 186 120.10 -7.60 13.37
CA THR A 186 120.55 -8.90 13.87
C THR A 186 121.64 -9.50 12.97
N LEU A 187 121.51 -9.44 11.65
CA LEU A 187 122.55 -9.88 10.72
C LEU A 187 123.85 -9.07 10.88
N ALA A 188 123.74 -7.75 11.00
CA ALA A 188 124.89 -6.89 11.28
C ALA A 188 125.57 -7.26 12.61
N GLY A 189 124.78 -7.51 13.66
CA GLY A 189 125.28 -8.00 14.95
C GLY A 189 126.01 -9.35 14.85
N ILE A 190 125.47 -10.32 14.10
CA ILE A 190 126.11 -11.63 13.86
C ILE A 190 127.43 -11.45 13.09
N LEU A 191 127.45 -10.59 12.05
CA LEU A 191 128.66 -10.32 11.27
C LEU A 191 129.77 -9.71 12.14
N ILE A 192 129.42 -8.74 13.00
CA ILE A 192 130.35 -8.15 13.97
C ILE A 192 130.87 -9.22 14.93
N ALA A 193 129.99 -10.07 15.50
CA ALA A 193 130.39 -11.15 16.40
C ALA A 193 131.35 -12.17 15.74
N LEU A 194 131.11 -12.54 14.47
CA LEU A 194 132.00 -13.38 13.68
C LEU A 194 133.35 -12.72 13.37
N SER A 195 133.38 -11.39 13.16
CA SER A 195 134.62 -10.65 12.88
C SER A 195 135.53 -10.51 14.11
N VAL A 196 134.95 -10.50 15.32
CA VAL A 196 135.69 -10.34 16.58
C VAL A 196 136.21 -11.68 17.12
N PHE A 197 135.66 -12.81 16.68
CA PHE A 197 136.09 -14.16 17.07
C PHE A 197 136.51 -15.01 15.86
N PRO A 198 137.80 -15.03 15.45
CA PRO A 198 138.28 -16.02 14.49
C PRO A 198 138.28 -17.42 15.14
N ARG A 199 137.69 -18.40 14.44
CA ARG A 199 137.68 -19.82 14.81
C ARG A 199 139.13 -20.36 14.92
N PRO A 200 139.42 -21.26 15.87
CA PRO A 200 140.68 -21.97 15.95
C PRO A 200 140.89 -22.94 14.78
#